data_AF-A0A382YAG3-F1
#
_entry.id   AF-A0A382YAG3-F1
#
_cell.length_a   1.000
_cell.length_b   1.000
_cell.length_c   1.000
_cell.angle_alpha   90.00
_cell.angle_beta   90.00
_cell.angle_gamma   90.00
#
_symmetry.space_group_name_H-M   'P 1'
#
loop_
_entity.id
_entity.type
_entity.pdbx_description
1 polymer ?
#
loop_
_entity_poly.entity_id
_entity_poly.type
_entity_poly.pdbx_seq_one_letter_code
_entity_poly.pdbx_strand_id
1 'polypeptide(L)'
;MRPNLQKTLVSAAVGLALGLTGLNAHAAEWTWKVQSLWQPGTTNQKAFERYAANIYAMTGGRLEIKTLPVHSVVKHSETLEAVGAGILDGHHSGGAYFAGKEAGLQICTELNGAFENTYQAQLWFEYGGGTELCREAYAKFGTYYVGPVWFGQESMPFNKPLHSIDDFKAKGIKMRSPEGMGAAIWRRIGAG
;
A
#
# COMPACT_ATOMS: atom_id res chain seq x y z
N MET A 1 -47.74 -58.50 28.21
CA MET A 1 -46.66 -58.23 27.22
C MET A 1 -47.29 -57.58 25.99
N ARG A 2 -46.73 -56.48 25.48
CA ARG A 2 -47.31 -55.72 24.34
C ARG A 2 -46.99 -56.40 22.99
N PRO A 3 -47.88 -56.20 21.99
CA PRO A 3 -47.43 -55.60 20.73
C PRO A 3 -48.20 -54.30 20.44
N ASN A 4 -47.50 -53.24 20.01
CA ASN A 4 -48.13 -51.98 19.59
C ASN A 4 -48.72 -52.10 18.18
N LEU A 5 -49.93 -51.58 17.99
CA LEU A 5 -50.70 -51.68 16.76
C LEU A 5 -50.77 -50.32 16.02
N GLN A 6 -49.70 -49.92 15.32
CA GLN A 6 -49.77 -48.79 14.37
C GLN A 6 -49.05 -49.07 13.04
N LYS A 7 -49.89 -49.14 12.00
CA LYS A 7 -49.66 -49.31 10.55
C LYS A 7 -50.89 -48.67 9.89
N THR A 8 -50.86 -47.99 8.75
CA THR A 8 -49.82 -47.56 7.79
C THR A 8 -50.34 -46.26 7.11
N LEU A 9 -49.53 -45.57 6.30
CA LEU A 9 -49.85 -44.71 5.12
C LEU A 9 -48.94 -43.45 5.13
N VAL A 10 -47.81 -43.40 4.41
CA VAL A 10 -47.61 -43.32 2.93
C VAL A 10 -48.02 -41.97 2.33
N SER A 11 -47.03 -41.12 2.04
CA SER A 11 -46.81 -40.47 0.72
C SER A 11 -45.57 -39.56 0.73
N ALA A 12 -44.98 -39.35 -0.45
CA ALA A 12 -43.67 -38.71 -0.60
C ALA A 12 -43.72 -37.16 -0.67
N ALA A 13 -42.66 -36.52 -0.19
CA ALA A 13 -42.33 -35.13 -0.52
C ALA A 13 -40.86 -35.05 -0.96
N VAL A 14 -40.68 -35.04 -2.28
CA VAL A 14 -39.54 -34.60 -3.10
C VAL A 14 -38.29 -34.11 -2.33
N GLY A 15 -37.15 -34.76 -2.58
CA GLY A 15 -35.85 -34.27 -2.14
C GLY A 15 -35.51 -32.91 -2.75
N LEU A 16 -35.48 -31.87 -1.91
CA LEU A 16 -35.22 -30.50 -2.35
C LEU A 16 -33.70 -30.21 -2.32
N ALA A 17 -33.13 -30.07 -3.52
CA ALA A 17 -31.88 -29.37 -3.81
C ALA A 17 -30.64 -29.69 -2.94
N LEU A 18 -29.88 -30.69 -3.39
CA LEU A 18 -28.41 -30.62 -3.35
C LEU A 18 -27.96 -29.33 -4.07
N GLY A 19 -27.82 -28.23 -3.32
CA GLY A 19 -27.56 -26.89 -3.88
C GLY A 19 -26.57 -26.03 -3.08
N LEU A 20 -26.05 -26.53 -1.95
CA LEU A 20 -24.92 -25.93 -1.23
C LEU A 20 -23.60 -26.55 -1.73
N THR A 21 -23.34 -26.45 -3.03
CA THR A 21 -22.03 -26.75 -3.61
C THR A 21 -21.04 -25.65 -3.20
N GLY A 22 -20.46 -25.84 -2.01
CA GLY A 22 -19.21 -25.20 -1.59
C GLY A 22 -19.17 -23.67 -1.67
N LEU A 23 -19.39 -23.03 -0.52
CA LEU A 23 -18.33 -22.15 -0.03
C LEU A 23 -17.11 -23.04 0.27
N ASN A 24 -16.41 -23.47 -0.79
CA ASN A 24 -15.12 -24.10 -0.61
C ASN A 24 -14.21 -23.03 -0.04
N ALA A 25 -13.90 -23.15 1.24
CA ALA A 25 -12.74 -22.51 1.84
C ALA A 25 -11.47 -23.20 1.29
N HIS A 26 -11.26 -23.10 -0.03
CA HIS A 26 -9.99 -23.41 -0.64
C HIS A 26 -8.97 -22.40 -0.10
N ALA A 27 -7.78 -22.88 0.24
CA ALA A 27 -6.65 -21.99 0.49
C ALA A 27 -6.40 -21.16 -0.77
N ALA A 28 -5.96 -19.91 -0.60
CA ALA A 28 -5.67 -19.03 -1.72
C ALA A 28 -4.66 -19.67 -2.69
N GLU A 29 -4.93 -19.56 -3.98
CA GLU A 29 -4.06 -20.07 -5.06
C GLU A 29 -2.67 -19.40 -5.01
N TRP A 30 -2.65 -18.11 -4.65
CA TRP A 30 -1.45 -17.35 -4.37
C TRP A 30 -1.56 -16.62 -3.05
N THR A 31 -0.45 -16.59 -2.30
CA THR A 31 -0.27 -15.76 -1.11
C THR A 31 0.93 -14.87 -1.30
N TRP A 32 0.73 -13.55 -1.35
CA TRP A 32 1.81 -12.56 -1.49
C TRP A 32 2.11 -11.88 -0.15
N LYS A 33 3.37 -11.88 0.28
CA LYS A 33 3.88 -11.10 1.41
C LYS A 33 4.24 -9.71 0.90
N VAL A 34 3.51 -8.69 1.35
CA VAL A 34 3.71 -7.31 0.90
C VAL A 34 3.98 -6.40 2.11
N GLN A 35 5.20 -5.86 2.20
CA GLN A 35 5.59 -4.98 3.30
C GLN A 35 5.29 -3.50 3.00
N SER A 36 4.67 -2.80 3.94
CA SER A 36 4.39 -1.36 3.85
C SER A 36 5.48 -0.50 4.51
N LEU A 37 5.45 0.80 4.26
CA LEU A 37 6.21 1.80 5.02
C LEU A 37 5.52 2.21 6.34
N TRP A 38 4.31 1.73 6.60
CA TRP A 38 3.43 2.22 7.66
C TRP A 38 3.62 1.48 8.98
N GLN A 39 3.54 2.23 10.08
CA GLN A 39 3.58 1.67 11.43
C GLN A 39 2.30 0.85 11.73
N PRO A 40 2.40 -0.22 12.55
CA PRO A 40 1.24 -1.03 12.94
C PRO A 40 0.08 -0.19 13.50
N GLY A 41 -1.16 -0.55 13.15
CA GLY A 41 -2.37 0.07 13.70
C GLY A 41 -2.70 1.50 13.22
N THR A 42 -1.81 2.13 12.43
CA THR A 42 -2.08 3.45 11.81
C THR A 42 -3.22 3.39 10.79
N THR A 43 -3.84 4.54 10.50
CA THR A 43 -4.91 4.66 9.49
C THR A 43 -4.46 4.16 8.12
N ASN A 44 -3.22 4.45 7.72
CA ASN A 44 -2.69 4.05 6.41
C ASN A 44 -2.42 2.54 6.35
N GLN A 45 -1.92 1.93 7.42
CA GLN A 45 -1.77 0.48 7.51
C GLN A 45 -3.13 -0.23 7.47
N LYS A 46 -4.14 0.27 8.19
CA LYS A 46 -5.54 -0.23 8.14
C LYS A 46 -6.21 -0.03 6.78
N ALA A 47 -5.85 1.03 6.04
CA ALA A 47 -6.31 1.23 4.68
C ALA A 47 -5.70 0.20 3.72
N PHE A 48 -4.42 -0.13 3.91
CA PHE A 48 -3.73 -1.17 3.14
C PHE A 48 -4.27 -2.59 3.44
N GLU A 49 -4.54 -2.91 4.70
CA GLU A 49 -5.23 -4.15 5.11
C GLU A 49 -6.61 -4.30 4.45
N ARG A 50 -7.40 -3.22 4.40
CA ARG A 50 -8.69 -3.19 3.70
C ARG A 50 -8.53 -3.35 2.18
N TYR A 51 -7.50 -2.76 1.58
CA TYR A 51 -7.19 -2.92 0.16
C TYR A 51 -6.84 -4.37 -0.19
N ALA A 52 -6.04 -5.04 0.64
CA ALA A 52 -5.73 -6.47 0.52
C ALA A 52 -6.99 -7.35 0.64
N ALA A 53 -7.87 -7.07 1.60
CA ALA A 53 -9.14 -7.78 1.75
C ALA A 53 -10.08 -7.59 0.53
N ASN A 54 -10.10 -6.38 -0.04
CA ASN A 54 -10.85 -6.11 -1.28
C ASN A 54 -10.29 -6.92 -2.46
N ILE A 55 -8.96 -7.03 -2.61
CA ILE A 55 -8.34 -7.87 -3.65
C ILE A 55 -8.72 -9.34 -3.48
N TYR A 56 -8.70 -9.86 -2.25
CA TYR A 56 -9.13 -11.24 -1.98
C TYR A 56 -10.59 -11.46 -2.42
N ALA A 57 -11.50 -10.55 -2.05
CA ALA A 57 -12.90 -10.62 -2.48
C ALA A 57 -13.07 -10.51 -4.01
N MET A 58 -12.42 -9.53 -4.65
CA MET A 58 -12.50 -9.28 -6.10
C MET A 58 -11.89 -10.39 -6.94
N THR A 59 -10.91 -11.14 -6.42
CA THR A 59 -10.28 -12.28 -7.12
C THR A 59 -11.02 -13.60 -6.90
N GLY A 60 -12.10 -13.62 -6.11
CA GLY A 60 -12.82 -14.83 -5.73
C GLY A 60 -12.04 -15.71 -4.75
N GLY A 61 -11.18 -15.11 -3.92
CA GLY A 61 -10.32 -15.80 -2.96
C GLY A 61 -9.01 -16.35 -3.53
N ARG A 62 -8.72 -16.15 -4.83
CA ARG A 62 -7.52 -16.71 -5.46
C ARG A 62 -6.22 -16.04 -5.02
N LEU A 63 -6.23 -14.74 -4.73
CA LEU A 63 -5.05 -14.00 -4.26
C LEU A 63 -5.27 -13.46 -2.84
N GLU A 64 -4.49 -13.97 -1.89
CA GLU A 64 -4.34 -13.39 -0.55
C GLU A 64 -3.10 -12.48 -0.53
N ILE A 65 -3.24 -11.25 -0.03
CA ILE A 65 -2.10 -10.37 0.27
C ILE A 65 -1.93 -10.31 1.79
N LYS A 66 -0.84 -10.90 2.29
CA LYS A 66 -0.40 -10.77 3.67
C LYS A 66 0.33 -9.43 3.84
N THR A 67 -0.41 -8.45 4.34
CA THR A 67 0.07 -7.09 4.60
C THR A 67 0.98 -7.09 5.83
N LEU A 68 2.25 -6.76 5.64
CA LEU A 68 3.24 -6.67 6.72
C LEU A 68 3.52 -5.19 7.01
N PRO A 69 3.47 -4.72 8.28
CA PRO A 69 3.87 -3.36 8.61
C PRO A 69 5.37 -3.13 8.42
N VAL A 70 5.80 -1.88 8.51
CA VAL A 70 7.21 -1.50 8.36
C VAL A 70 8.14 -2.28 9.30
N HIS A 71 9.34 -2.62 8.81
CA HIS A 71 10.37 -3.40 9.51
C HIS A 71 10.02 -4.87 9.84
N SER A 72 8.93 -5.43 9.31
CA SER A 72 8.58 -6.85 9.54
C SER A 72 9.55 -7.87 8.93
N VAL A 73 10.20 -7.52 7.80
CA VAL A 73 11.15 -8.39 7.08
C VAL A 73 12.46 -7.66 6.79
N VAL A 74 12.38 -6.43 6.27
CA VAL A 74 13.54 -5.58 5.93
C VAL A 74 13.26 -4.10 6.27
N LYS A 75 14.27 -3.22 6.24
CA LYS A 75 14.05 -1.77 6.39
C LYS A 75 13.26 -1.21 5.20
N HIS A 76 12.53 -0.12 5.39
CA HIS A 76 11.72 0.49 4.32
C HIS A 76 12.53 0.77 3.03
N SER A 77 13.76 1.26 3.16
CA SER A 77 14.71 1.54 2.07
C SER A 77 15.30 0.31 1.37
N GLU A 78 15.14 -0.88 1.96
CA GLU A 78 15.60 -2.17 1.41
C GLU A 78 14.46 -2.93 0.70
N THR A 79 13.20 -2.49 0.85
CA THR A 79 12.03 -3.23 0.33
C THR A 79 12.02 -3.43 -1.18
N LEU A 80 12.49 -2.46 -1.98
CA LEU A 80 12.56 -2.60 -3.44
C LEU A 80 13.48 -3.76 -3.88
N GLU A 81 14.66 -3.86 -3.26
CA GLU A 81 15.62 -4.93 -3.52
C GLU A 81 15.12 -6.27 -2.98
N ALA A 82 14.44 -6.28 -1.84
CA ALA A 82 13.81 -7.48 -1.30
C ALA A 82 12.70 -8.05 -2.20
N VAL A 83 11.99 -7.20 -2.97
CA VAL A 83 11.05 -7.65 -4.01
C VAL A 83 11.81 -8.20 -5.23
N GLY A 84 12.80 -7.46 -5.74
CA GLY A 84 13.63 -7.92 -6.86
C GLY A 84 14.38 -9.25 -6.60
N ALA A 85 14.69 -9.53 -5.33
CA ALA A 85 15.31 -10.79 -4.88
C ALA A 85 14.29 -11.88 -4.50
N GLY A 86 12.98 -11.66 -4.62
CA GLY A 86 11.93 -12.64 -4.28
C GLY A 86 11.77 -12.93 -2.78
N ILE A 87 12.31 -12.10 -1.89
CA ILE A 87 12.15 -12.21 -0.43
C ILE A 87 10.74 -11.73 -0.03
N LEU A 88 10.29 -10.64 -0.65
CA LEU A 88 8.93 -10.13 -0.62
C LEU A 88 8.29 -10.31 -2.00
N ASP A 89 6.99 -10.53 -2.05
CA ASP A 89 6.23 -10.62 -3.30
C ASP A 89 5.80 -9.22 -3.80
N GLY A 90 5.88 -8.21 -2.92
CA GLY A 90 5.68 -6.80 -3.25
C GLY A 90 6.01 -5.88 -2.09
N HIS A 91 5.87 -4.57 -2.32
CA HIS A 91 5.94 -3.56 -1.26
C HIS A 91 4.91 -2.45 -1.46
N HIS A 92 4.55 -1.77 -0.37
CA HIS A 92 3.69 -0.59 -0.37
C HIS A 92 4.49 0.58 0.23
N SER A 93 5.33 1.19 -0.61
CA SER A 93 6.33 2.21 -0.26
C SER A 93 6.41 3.30 -1.33
N GLY A 94 6.94 4.47 -0.97
CA GLY A 94 7.18 5.58 -1.89
C GLY A 94 8.55 5.51 -2.57
N GLY A 95 8.60 5.82 -3.88
CA GLY A 95 9.83 5.76 -4.69
C GLY A 95 11.02 6.59 -4.17
N ALA A 96 10.75 7.69 -3.45
CA ALA A 96 11.75 8.58 -2.86
C ALA A 96 12.74 7.87 -1.91
N TYR A 97 12.31 6.82 -1.19
CA TYR A 97 13.20 6.05 -0.32
C TYR A 97 14.29 5.27 -1.08
N PHE A 98 14.15 5.15 -2.40
CA PHE A 98 15.09 4.48 -3.29
C PHE A 98 15.82 5.46 -4.23
N ALA A 99 15.64 6.78 -4.05
CA ALA A 99 16.28 7.81 -4.87
C ALA A 99 17.82 7.78 -4.82
N GLY A 100 18.40 7.21 -3.76
CA GLY A 100 19.85 6.95 -3.65
C GLY A 100 20.34 5.74 -4.47
N LYS A 101 19.43 4.92 -5.02
CA LYS A 101 19.72 3.79 -5.90
C LYS A 101 19.49 4.15 -7.37
N GLU A 102 18.38 4.83 -7.65
CA GLU A 102 18.05 5.42 -8.95
C GLU A 102 17.32 6.74 -8.72
N ALA A 103 17.91 7.84 -9.15
CA ALA A 103 17.37 9.19 -8.94
C ALA A 103 15.99 9.36 -9.58
N GLY A 104 15.72 8.65 -10.69
CA GLY A 104 14.40 8.62 -11.35
C GLY A 104 13.26 8.07 -10.47
N LEU A 105 13.54 7.31 -9.41
CA LEU A 105 12.50 6.82 -8.50
C LEU A 105 11.91 7.92 -7.59
N GLN A 106 12.60 9.06 -7.46
CA GLN A 106 12.17 10.17 -6.60
C GLN A 106 10.80 10.75 -7.00
N ILE A 107 10.43 10.69 -8.27
CA ILE A 107 9.13 11.17 -8.78
C ILE A 107 7.99 10.13 -8.62
N CYS A 108 8.31 8.87 -8.31
CA CYS A 108 7.34 7.78 -8.20
C CYS A 108 6.65 7.69 -6.82
N THR A 109 6.45 8.85 -6.19
CA THR A 109 5.68 9.01 -4.96
C THR A 109 5.06 10.40 -4.93
N GLU A 110 5.83 11.40 -4.53
CA GLU A 110 5.42 12.79 -4.47
C GLU A 110 6.58 13.69 -4.91
N LEU A 111 6.25 14.81 -5.54
CA LEU A 111 7.22 15.80 -5.96
C LEU A 111 6.85 17.12 -5.28
N ASN A 112 7.58 17.46 -4.22
CA ASN A 112 7.25 18.59 -3.34
C ASN A 112 7.17 19.90 -4.14
N GLY A 113 6.00 20.54 -4.13
CA GLY A 113 5.76 21.81 -4.83
C GLY A 113 5.50 21.71 -6.34
N ALA A 114 5.37 20.51 -6.92
CA ALA A 114 5.09 20.35 -8.35
C ALA A 114 3.61 20.39 -8.74
N PHE A 115 2.71 20.14 -7.79
CA PHE A 115 1.26 20.09 -8.01
C PHE A 115 0.56 21.01 -7.01
N GLU A 116 -0.41 21.79 -7.48
CA GLU A 116 -1.24 22.67 -6.64
C GLU A 116 -2.27 21.89 -5.82
N ASN A 117 -2.65 20.70 -6.31
CA ASN A 117 -3.63 19.82 -5.68
C ASN A 117 -3.44 18.35 -6.13
N THR A 118 -4.11 17.43 -5.44
CA THR A 118 -4.02 15.98 -5.70
C THR A 118 -4.59 15.55 -7.06
N TYR A 119 -5.53 16.30 -7.66
CA TYR A 119 -6.06 15.97 -8.98
C TYR A 119 -5.01 16.15 -10.08
N GLN A 120 -4.19 17.21 -10.02
CA GLN A 120 -3.09 17.40 -10.97
C GLN A 120 -2.08 16.23 -10.90
N ALA A 121 -1.75 15.79 -9.68
CA ALA A 121 -0.87 14.63 -9.48
C ALA A 121 -1.48 13.33 -10.03
N GLN A 122 -2.77 13.07 -9.77
CA GLN A 122 -3.49 11.90 -10.31
C GLN A 122 -3.53 11.93 -11.84
N LEU A 123 -3.90 13.05 -12.45
CA LEU A 123 -3.97 13.20 -13.91
C LEU A 123 -2.60 13.00 -14.58
N TRP A 124 -1.50 13.41 -13.93
CA TRP A 124 -0.16 13.16 -14.46
C TRP A 124 0.21 11.66 -14.44
N PHE A 125 -0.15 10.92 -13.39
CA PHE A 125 0.05 9.48 -13.35
C PHE A 125 -0.88 8.71 -14.30
N GLU A 126 -2.14 9.11 -14.44
CA GLU A 126 -3.13 8.43 -15.30
C GLU A 126 -2.97 8.74 -16.80
N TYR A 127 -2.67 9.99 -17.15
CA TYR A 127 -2.69 10.47 -18.54
C TYR A 127 -1.41 11.21 -18.97
N GLY A 128 -0.61 11.70 -18.03
CA GLY A 128 0.64 12.44 -18.28
C GLY A 128 1.90 11.58 -18.40
N GLY A 129 1.76 10.25 -18.45
CA GLY A 129 2.87 9.30 -18.59
C GLY A 129 3.65 9.00 -17.31
N GLY A 130 3.19 9.48 -16.14
CA GLY A 130 3.88 9.25 -14.87
C GLY A 130 3.95 7.77 -14.48
N THR A 131 2.91 6.99 -14.78
CA THR A 131 2.89 5.55 -14.49
C THR A 131 3.91 4.79 -15.35
N GLU A 132 4.01 5.12 -16.64
CA GLU A 132 4.92 4.48 -17.60
C GLU A 132 6.37 4.76 -17.24
N LEU A 133 6.68 6.02 -16.91
CA LEU A 133 8.00 6.45 -16.46
C LEU A 133 8.43 5.72 -15.17
N CYS A 134 7.49 5.53 -14.24
CA CYS A 134 7.75 4.74 -13.04
C CYS A 134 7.89 3.24 -13.31
N ARG A 135 7.13 2.66 -14.25
CA ARG A 135 7.33 1.26 -14.68
C ARG A 135 8.72 1.05 -15.28
N GLU A 136 9.20 1.97 -16.13
CA GLU A 136 10.56 1.91 -16.67
C GLU A 136 11.63 1.96 -15.56
N ALA A 137 11.49 2.86 -14.60
CA ALA A 137 12.43 3.00 -13.48
C ALA A 137 12.43 1.76 -12.55
N TYR A 138 11.26 1.22 -12.20
CA TYR A 138 11.13 0.04 -11.34
C TYR A 138 11.54 -1.27 -12.03
N ALA A 139 11.39 -1.36 -13.36
CA ALA A 139 11.80 -2.55 -14.14
C ALA A 139 13.30 -2.85 -14.03
N LYS A 140 14.14 -1.82 -13.83
CA LYS A 140 15.59 -1.97 -13.57
C LYS A 140 15.92 -2.83 -12.34
N PHE A 141 14.97 -2.95 -11.41
CA PHE A 141 15.11 -3.72 -10.17
C PHE A 141 14.41 -5.09 -10.24
N GLY A 142 13.94 -5.50 -11.42
CA GLY A 142 13.15 -6.74 -11.58
C GLY A 142 11.74 -6.64 -10.98
N THR A 143 11.22 -5.43 -10.82
CA THR A 143 9.92 -5.17 -10.16
C THR A 143 8.93 -4.49 -11.10
N TYR A 144 7.63 -4.61 -10.82
CA TYR A 144 6.56 -3.97 -11.58
C TYR A 144 5.86 -2.88 -10.78
N TYR A 145 5.85 -1.65 -11.29
CA TYR A 145 5.11 -0.55 -10.69
C TYR A 145 3.62 -0.67 -11.05
N VAL A 146 2.81 -1.01 -10.04
CA VAL A 146 1.35 -1.19 -10.18
C VAL A 146 0.66 0.16 -10.44
N GLY A 147 0.93 1.16 -9.61
CA GLY A 147 0.38 2.52 -9.69
C GLY A 147 0.62 3.33 -8.41
N PRO A 148 0.30 4.63 -8.41
CA PRO A 148 0.41 5.51 -7.24
C PRO A 148 -0.68 5.24 -6.19
N VAL A 149 -0.41 5.60 -4.94
CA VAL A 149 -1.40 5.59 -3.84
C VAL A 149 -1.24 6.87 -3.02
N TRP A 150 -2.30 7.68 -2.93
CA TRP A 150 -2.30 8.94 -2.19
C TRP A 150 -2.78 8.76 -0.75
N PHE A 151 -2.04 9.32 0.20
CA PHE A 151 -2.37 9.29 1.63
C PHE A 151 -2.79 10.67 2.20
N GLY A 152 -2.79 11.72 1.38
CA GLY A 152 -3.21 13.08 1.75
C GLY A 152 -2.07 14.08 1.79
N GLN A 153 -2.36 15.31 2.21
CA GLN A 153 -1.38 16.39 2.33
C GLN A 153 -0.59 16.23 3.64
N GLU A 154 0.75 16.24 3.55
CA GLU A 154 1.60 16.28 4.73
C GLU A 154 1.55 17.65 5.43
N SER A 155 1.54 17.64 6.77
CA SER A 155 1.68 18.84 7.59
C SER A 155 2.86 18.68 8.53
N MET A 156 3.72 19.71 8.60
CA MET A 156 4.90 19.71 9.45
C MET A 156 4.59 20.42 10.78
N PRO A 157 4.51 19.72 11.92
CA PRO A 157 4.27 20.35 13.20
C PRO A 157 5.53 21.06 13.69
N PHE A 158 5.42 22.37 13.97
CA PHE A 158 6.48 23.18 14.54
C PHE A 158 6.11 23.69 15.94
N ASN A 159 7.10 23.75 16.83
CA ASN A 159 6.95 24.31 18.19
C ASN A 159 7.10 25.84 18.25
N LYS A 160 7.33 26.49 17.10
CA LYS A 160 7.39 27.94 16.93
C LYS A 160 6.48 28.34 15.77
N PRO A 161 5.74 29.46 15.84
CA PRO A 161 5.02 29.98 14.69
C PRO A 161 6.00 30.47 13.62
N LEU A 162 5.70 30.13 12.35
CA LEU A 162 6.46 30.52 11.17
C LEU A 162 5.51 31.26 10.22
N HIS A 163 5.92 32.43 9.74
CA HIS A 163 5.13 33.31 8.86
C HIS A 163 5.82 33.61 7.53
N SER A 164 7.08 33.22 7.37
CA SER A 164 7.88 33.40 6.15
C SER A 164 8.87 32.26 5.96
N ILE A 165 9.55 32.23 4.80
CA ILE A 165 10.65 31.29 4.56
C ILE A 165 11.89 31.69 5.40
N ASP A 166 12.12 32.99 5.59
CA ASP A 166 13.28 33.49 6.38
C ASP A 166 13.24 33.06 7.84
N ASP A 167 12.03 32.86 8.39
CA ASP A 167 11.82 32.38 9.76
C ASP A 167 12.52 31.04 10.05
N PHE A 168 12.66 30.15 9.06
CA PHE A 168 13.34 28.86 9.25
C PHE A 168 14.79 29.05 9.67
N LYS A 169 15.50 29.94 8.97
CA LYS A 169 16.89 30.32 9.28
C LYS A 169 16.96 31.21 10.52
N ALA A 170 16.13 32.26 10.59
CA ALA A 170 16.19 33.25 11.66
C ALA A 170 15.85 32.68 13.05
N LYS A 171 14.92 31.71 13.13
CA LYS A 171 14.51 31.04 14.37
C LYS A 171 15.28 29.74 14.64
N GLY A 172 16.25 29.39 13.79
CA GLY A 172 17.08 28.19 13.92
C GLY A 172 16.26 26.91 13.96
N ILE A 173 15.38 26.70 12.99
CA ILE A 173 14.43 25.58 12.96
C ILE A 173 15.16 24.27 12.66
N LYS A 174 15.26 23.42 13.68
CA LYS A 174 15.70 22.03 13.54
C LYS A 174 14.50 21.14 13.29
N MET A 175 14.58 20.25 12.30
CA MET A 175 13.49 19.33 11.98
C MET A 175 14.00 17.97 11.49
N ARG A 176 13.19 16.94 11.73
CA ARG A 176 13.40 15.60 11.18
C ARG A 176 12.63 15.49 9.85
N SER A 177 13.36 15.58 8.73
CA SER A 177 12.84 15.32 7.38
C SER A 177 12.95 13.82 7.03
N PRO A 178 12.12 13.28 6.12
CA PRO A 178 12.44 12.09 5.32
C PRO A 178 13.72 12.30 4.50
N GLU A 179 14.30 11.24 3.93
CA GLU A 179 15.42 11.33 2.99
C GLU A 179 15.03 11.96 1.63
N GLY A 180 16.00 12.08 0.71
CA GLY A 180 15.74 12.50 -0.68
C GLY A 180 15.48 14.00 -0.87
N MET A 181 14.63 14.34 -1.85
CA MET A 181 14.40 15.72 -2.30
C MET A 181 13.79 16.62 -1.23
N GLY A 182 12.84 16.12 -0.43
CA GLY A 182 12.23 16.89 0.67
C GLY A 182 13.29 17.44 1.63
N ALA A 183 14.25 16.60 2.02
CA ALA A 183 15.38 17.01 2.85
C ALA A 183 16.25 18.10 2.20
N ALA A 184 16.41 18.05 0.88
CA ALA A 184 17.18 19.04 0.14
C ALA A 184 16.48 20.41 0.10
N ILE A 185 15.15 20.43 0.02
CA ILE A 185 14.34 21.66 0.10
C ILE A 185 14.47 22.28 1.49
N TRP A 186 14.27 21.50 2.56
CA TRP A 186 14.39 21.98 3.95
C TRP A 186 15.78 22.56 4.25
N ARG A 187 16.85 21.88 3.80
CA ARG A 187 18.23 22.40 3.92
C ARG A 187 18.44 23.71 3.15
N ARG A 188 17.87 23.86 1.95
CA ARG A 188 17.99 25.10 1.15
C ARG A 188 17.33 26.30 1.82
N ILE A 189 16.24 26.11 2.55
CA ILE A 189 15.59 27.19 3.32
C ILE A 189 16.18 27.40 4.72
N GLY A 190 17.28 26.72 5.05
CA GLY A 190 18.02 26.92 6.29
C GLY A 190 17.50 26.12 7.49
N ALA A 191 16.70 25.07 7.26
CA ALA A 191 16.28 24.13 8.31
C ALA A 191 17.18 22.88 8.34
N GLY A 192 17.52 22.40 9.54
CA GLY A 192 18.40 21.24 9.75
C GLY A 192 18.52 20.83 11.22
#